data_AF-A0A9E3XTB2-F1
#
_entry.id   AF-A0A9E3XTB2-F1
#
_cell.length_a   1.000
_cell.length_b   1.000
_cell.length_c   1.000
_cell.angle_alpha   90.00
_cell.angle_beta   90.00
_cell.angle_gamma   90.00
#
_symmetry.space_group_name_H-M   'P 1'
#
loop_
_entity.id
_entity.type
_entity.pdbx_description
1 polymer ?
#
loop_
_entity_poly.entity_id
_entity_poly.type
_entity_poly.pdbx_seq_one_letter_code
_entity_poly.pdbx_strand_id
1 'polypeptide(L)' 'MTDVLAQLSDLHVQVGPRDTTAAERVQRAIELVRRIEPAPAAVLLSGDLVNTGSEAEYERLGELLGEL' A
#
# COMPACT_ATOMS: atom_id res chain seq x y z
N MET A 1 -18.22 -9.84 18.33
CA MET A 1 -16.91 -9.38 17.84
C MET A 1 -17.18 -8.36 16.76
N THR A 2 -16.51 -7.22 16.79
CA THR A 2 -16.63 -6.21 15.73
C THR A 2 -15.34 -6.30 14.91
N ASP A 3 -15.46 -6.70 13.65
CA ASP A 3 -14.32 -6.77 12.75
C ASP A 3 -13.89 -5.37 12.36
N VAL A 4 -12.58 -5.10 12.41
CA VAL A 4 -11.98 -3.81 12.03
C VAL A 4 -11.42 -3.93 10.62
N LEU A 5 -11.66 -2.91 9.80
CA LEU A 5 -11.01 -2.75 8.50
C LEU A 5 -9.91 -1.70 8.61
N ALA A 6 -8.71 -2.03 8.14
CA ALA A 6 -7.67 -1.04 7.93
C ALA A 6 -7.85 -0.44 6.52
N GLN A 7 -7.83 0.88 6.40
CA GLN A 7 -7.94 1.54 5.09
C GLN A 7 -6.67 2.34 4.82
N LEU A 8 -6.09 2.12 3.64
CA LEU A 8 -5.00 2.93 3.07
C LEU A 8 -5.50 3.58 1.78
N SER A 9 -4.99 4.77 1.48
CA SER A 9 -5.38 5.55 0.31
C SER A 9 -4.18 6.34 -0.20
N ASP A 10 -4.23 6.77 -1.46
CA ASP A 10 -3.31 7.73 -2.04
C ASP A 10 -1.83 7.28 -1.92
N LEU A 11 -1.59 6.01 -2.24
CA LEU A 11 -0.26 5.41 -2.15
C LEU A 11 0.73 6.06 -3.12
N HIS A 12 0.23 6.52 -4.28
CA HIS A 12 1.00 7.15 -5.35
C HIS A 12 2.32 6.42 -5.63
N VAL A 13 2.25 5.10 -5.78
CA VAL A 13 3.40 4.30 -6.24
C VAL A 13 3.83 4.80 -7.61
N GLN A 14 5.12 4.94 -7.81
CA GLN A 14 5.69 5.46 -9.03
C GLN A 14 6.98 4.73 -9.39
N VAL A 15 7.30 4.68 -10.68
CA VAL A 15 8.60 4.21 -11.19
C VAL A 15 9.38 5.41 -11.71
N GLY A 16 10.67 5.48 -11.38
CA GLY A 16 11.54 6.59 -11.79
C GLY A 16 12.12 7.37 -10.59
N PRO A 17 12.33 8.70 -10.69
CA PRO A 17 13.16 9.48 -9.75
C PRO A 17 12.75 9.44 -8.27
N ARG A 18 11.54 8.93 -7.95
CA ARG A 18 10.99 8.86 -6.59
C ARG A 18 10.47 7.47 -6.22
N ASP A 19 10.79 6.44 -7.01
CA ASP A 19 10.36 5.05 -6.76
C ASP A 19 10.74 4.60 -5.35
N THR A 20 12.02 4.70 -4.99
CA THR A 20 12.52 4.26 -3.68
C THR A 20 11.75 4.90 -2.53
N THR A 21 11.59 6.23 -2.54
CA THR A 21 10.87 6.92 -1.45
C THR A 21 9.38 6.59 -1.44
N ALA A 22 8.75 6.37 -2.60
CA ALA A 22 7.36 5.94 -2.66
C ALA A 22 7.20 4.53 -2.10
N ALA A 23 8.07 3.60 -2.50
CA ALA A 23 8.12 2.23 -2.00
C ALA A 23 8.31 2.17 -0.48
N GLU A 24 9.28 2.90 0.07
CA GLU A 24 9.56 2.94 1.51
C GLU A 24 8.33 3.40 2.33
N ARG A 25 7.54 4.36 1.81
CA ARG A 25 6.32 4.82 2.48
C ARG A 25 5.23 3.75 2.49
N VAL A 26 5.05 3.04 1.37
CA VAL A 26 4.08 1.95 1.27
C VAL A 26 4.48 0.81 2.20
N GLN A 27 5.74 0.37 2.18
CA GLN A 27 6.25 -0.67 3.08
C GLN A 27 6.06 -0.28 4.55
N ARG A 28 6.36 0.99 4.89
CA ARG A 28 6.15 1.49 6.24
C ARG A 28 4.67 1.45 6.66
N ALA A 29 3.74 1.78 5.77
CA ALA A 29 2.32 1.68 6.04
C ALA A 29 1.88 0.23 6.26
N ILE A 30 2.36 -0.70 5.43
CA ILE A 30 2.11 -2.15 5.58
C ILE A 30 2.63 -2.66 6.93
N GLU A 31 3.85 -2.30 7.33
CA GLU A 31 4.40 -2.66 8.64
C GLU A 31 3.55 -2.16 9.81
N LEU A 32 2.98 -0.96 9.70
CA LEU A 32 2.13 -0.38 10.74
C LEU A 32 0.80 -1.11 10.82
N VAL A 33 0.17 -1.42 9.68
CA VAL A 33 -1.06 -2.23 9.62
C VAL A 33 -0.84 -3.60 10.27
N ARG A 34 0.29 -4.25 9.99
CA ARG A 34 0.66 -5.56 10.58
C ARG A 34 0.83 -5.56 12.11
N ARG A 35 0.95 -4.40 12.74
CA ARG A 35 1.11 -4.26 14.20
C ARG A 35 -0.20 -3.97 14.93
N ILE A 36 -1.32 -3.82 14.21
CA ILE A 36 -2.62 -3.54 14.81
C ILE A 36 -3.16 -4.81 15.49
N GLU A 37 -3.59 -4.67 16.74
CA GLU A 37 -4.20 -5.76 17.53
C GLU A 37 -5.59 -5.32 18.06
N PRO A 38 -6.65 -6.13 17.86
CA PRO A 38 -6.67 -7.36 17.07
C PRO A 38 -6.37 -7.09 15.58
N ALA A 39 -5.83 -8.09 14.89
CA ALA A 39 -5.55 -8.00 13.46
C ALA A 39 -6.79 -7.55 12.67
N PRO A 40 -6.66 -6.58 11.73
CA PRO A 40 -7.77 -6.19 10.87
C PRO A 40 -8.27 -7.37 10.03
N ALA A 41 -9.59 -7.44 9.81
CA ALA A 41 -10.21 -8.48 8.99
C ALA A 41 -9.87 -8.35 7.50
N ALA A 42 -9.57 -7.13 7.05
CA ALA A 42 -9.05 -6.85 5.72
C ALA A 42 -8.36 -5.47 5.67
N VAL A 43 -7.59 -5.27 4.61
CA VAL A 43 -7.04 -3.97 4.20
C VAL A 43 -7.78 -3.49 2.95
N LEU A 44 -8.40 -2.31 3.02
CA LEU A 44 -9.03 -1.64 1.89
C LEU A 44 -8.06 -0.62 1.30
N LEU A 45 -7.80 -0.69 -0.01
CA LEU A 45 -7.07 0.31 -0.77
C LEU A 45 -8.06 1.16 -1.58
N SER A 46 -8.20 2.45 -1.26
CA SER A 46 -9.37 3.24 -1.72
C SER A 46 -9.18 4.17 -2.93
N GLY A 47 -7.99 4.28 -3.51
CA GLY A 47 -7.76 5.16 -4.65
C GLY A 47 -6.33 5.65 -4.76
N ASP A 48 -6.00 6.23 -5.91
CA ASP A 48 -4.70 6.83 -6.23
C ASP A 48 -3.52 5.93 -5.83
N LEU A 49 -3.65 4.65 -6.20
CA LEU A 49 -2.70 3.60 -5.84
C LEU A 49 -1.34 3.83 -6.51
N VAL A 50 -1.37 4.33 -7.74
CA VAL A 50 -0.21 4.67 -8.56
C VAL A 50 -0.29 6.14 -8.99
N ASN A 51 0.85 6.73 -9.34
CA ASN A 51 0.94 8.17 -9.58
C ASN A 51 0.46 8.60 -10.98
N THR A 52 0.72 7.80 -12.02
CA THR A 52 0.33 8.15 -13.40
C THR A 52 -0.60 7.14 -14.07
N GLY A 53 -0.79 5.97 -13.46
CA GLY A 53 -1.64 4.91 -14.00
C GLY A 53 -0.93 4.01 -15.01
N SER A 54 0.40 4.05 -15.08
CA SER A 54 1.16 3.22 -16.02
C SER A 54 1.23 1.76 -15.56
N GLU A 55 1.38 0.84 -16.52
CA GLU A 55 1.52 -0.59 -16.27
C GLU A 55 2.69 -0.89 -15.32
N ALA A 56 3.86 -0.27 -15.55
CA ALA A 56 5.03 -0.43 -14.70
C ALA A 56 4.80 -0.01 -13.24
N GLU A 57 3.99 1.03 -13.00
CA GLU A 57 3.65 1.43 -11.63
C GLU A 57 2.72 0.42 -10.95
N TYR A 58 1.82 -0.23 -11.70
CA TYR A 58 0.97 -1.28 -11.18
C TYR A 58 1.74 -2.59 -10.91
N GLU A 59 2.70 -2.94 -11.76
CA GLU A 59 3.63 -4.04 -11.50
C GLU A 59 4.41 -3.77 -10.21
N ARG A 60 4.97 -2.56 -10.08
CA ARG A 60 5.69 -2.13 -8.88
C ARG A 60 4.81 -2.14 -7.63
N LEU A 61 3.55 -1.71 -7.74
CA LEU A 61 2.56 -1.82 -6.67
C LEU A 61 2.32 -3.29 -6.29
N GLY A 62 2.17 -4.18 -7.27
CA GLY A 62 1.99 -5.62 -7.04
C GLY A 62 3.15 -6.25 -6.27
N GLU A 63 4.39 -5.87 -6.59
CA GLU A 63 5.57 -6.30 -5.85
C GLU A 63 5.51 -5.85 -4.37
N LEU A 64 5.18 -4.58 -4.12
CA LEU A 64 5.10 -4.02 -2.78
C LEU A 64 3.96 -4.61 -1.96
N LEU A 65 2.80 -4.85 -2.57
CA LEU A 65 1.64 -5.46 -1.90
C LEU A 65 1.79 -6.96 -1.68
N GLY A 66 2.66 -7.64 -2.44
CA GLY A 66 3.03 -9.03 -2.16
C GLY A 66 3.64 -9.22 -0.77
N GLU A 67 4.04 -8.13 -0.11
CA GLU A 67 4.52 -8.09 1.27
C GLU A 67 3.41 -7.89 2.31
N LEU A 68 2.11 -7.85 1.97
CA LEU A 68 1.02 -7.75 2.96
C LEU A 68 0.77 -9.05 3.72
#